data_AF-K0BB67-F1
#
_entry.id   AF-K0BB67-F1
#
_cell.length_a   1.000
_cell.length_b   1.000
_cell.length_c   1.000
_cell.angle_alpha   90.00
_cell.angle_beta   90.00
_cell.angle_gamma   90.00
#
_symmetry.space_group_name_H-M   'P 1'
#
loop_
_entity.id
_entity.type
_entity.pdbx_description
1 polymer ?
#
loop_
_entity_poly.entity_id
_entity_poly.type
_entity_poly.pdbx_seq_one_letter_code
_entity_poly.pdbx_strand_id
1 'polypeptide(L)' 'MGEESSKEIDEIMFETNYKIMTIVDEMRLFKFSKMDEGEKQTKYDALRKEFEKTMYLEEEKVKKIMEGFP' A
#
# COMPACT_ATOMS: atom_id res chain seq x y z
N MET A 1 3.46 -0.01 -24.95
CA MET A 1 2.99 0.91 -23.88
C MET A 1 3.03 2.32 -24.42
N GLY A 2 1.88 2.98 -24.50
CA GLY A 2 1.79 4.39 -24.85
C GLY A 2 2.20 5.28 -23.68
N GLU A 3 2.55 6.54 -23.98
CA GLU A 3 2.99 7.54 -23.00
C GLU A 3 1.92 7.82 -21.92
N GLU A 4 0.64 7.75 -22.28
CA GLU A 4 -0.49 7.92 -21.35
C GLU A 4 -0.59 6.80 -20.31
N SER A 5 -0.52 5.53 -20.73
CA SER A 5 -0.56 4.40 -19.78
C SER A 5 0.69 4.30 -18.91
N SER A 6 1.84 4.77 -19.41
CA SER A 6 3.04 4.89 -18.57
C SER A 6 2.80 5.89 -17.45
N LYS A 7 2.20 7.05 -17.77
CA LYS A 7 1.90 8.09 -16.79
C LYS A 7 0.87 7.64 -15.75
N GLU A 8 -0.18 6.92 -16.17
CA GLU A 8 -1.19 6.38 -15.25
C GLU A 8 -0.60 5.35 -14.28
N ILE A 9 0.32 4.49 -14.76
CA ILE A 9 1.04 3.54 -13.90
C ILE A 9 1.94 4.29 -12.91
N ASP A 10 2.66 5.32 -13.36
CA ASP A 10 3.52 6.13 -12.49
C ASP A 10 2.71 6.84 -11.39
N GLU A 11 1.52 7.36 -11.71
CA GLU A 11 0.59 7.96 -10.75
C GLU A 11 0.12 6.93 -9.71
N ILE A 12 -0.26 5.72 -10.15
CA ILE A 12 -0.65 4.62 -9.24
C ILE A 12 0.52 4.25 -8.32
N MET A 13 1.73 4.14 -8.85
CA MET A 13 2.92 3.82 -8.06
C MET A 13 3.25 4.91 -7.04
N PHE A 14 3.07 6.18 -7.42
CA PHE A 14 3.26 7.32 -6.50
C PHE A 14 2.25 7.29 -5.35
N GLU A 15 0.97 7.12 -5.65
CA GLU A 15 -0.08 7.00 -4.61
C GLU A 15 0.15 5.78 -3.72
N THR A 16 0.56 4.66 -4.29
CA THR A 16 0.87 3.43 -3.56
C THR A 16 2.00 3.67 -2.58
N ASN A 17 3.10 4.30 -3.01
CA ASN A 17 4.21 4.65 -2.13
C ASN A 17 3.78 5.55 -0.97
N TYR A 18 2.90 6.52 -1.22
CA TYR A 18 2.37 7.38 -0.16
C TYR A 18 1.58 6.57 0.88
N LYS A 19 0.66 5.70 0.45
CA LYS A 19 -0.13 4.83 1.34
C LYS A 19 0.77 3.90 2.17
N ILE A 20 1.79 3.32 1.54
CA ILE A 20 2.78 2.48 2.23
C ILE A 20 3.52 3.26 3.30
N MET A 21 3.97 4.49 2.99
CA MET A 21 4.64 5.34 3.98
C MET A 21 3.75 5.63 5.19
N THR A 22 2.46 5.90 4.97
CA THR A 22 1.50 6.09 6.08
C THR A 22 1.44 4.86 6.99
N ILE A 23 1.31 3.66 6.41
CA ILE A 23 1.27 2.41 7.18
C ILE A 23 2.57 2.20 7.98
N VAL A 24 3.72 2.47 7.37
CA VAL A 24 5.04 2.35 8.02
C VAL A 24 5.19 3.34 9.17
N ASP A 25 4.70 4.57 9.01
CA ASP A 25 4.75 5.57 10.07
C ASP A 25 3.84 5.19 11.24
N GLU A 26 2.64 4.65 10.99
CA GLU A 26 1.78 4.12 12.05
C GLU A 26 2.42 2.93 12.77
N MET A 27 3.05 2.02 12.04
CA MET A 27 3.84 0.93 12.61
C MET A 27 4.97 1.44 13.51
N ARG A 28 5.63 2.56 13.15
CA ARG A 28 6.66 3.18 14.00
C ARG A 28 6.06 3.77 15.27
N LEU A 29 4.89 4.40 15.19
CA LEU A 29 4.21 4.95 16.37
C LEU A 29 3.90 3.85 17.40
N PHE A 30 3.45 2.67 16.96
CA PHE A 30 3.21 1.55 17.87
C PHE A 30 4.49 1.04 18.54
N LYS A 31 5.60 0.99 17.80
CA LYS A 31 6.89 0.51 18.31
C LYS A 31 7.36 1.31 19.52
N PHE A 32 7.19 2.63 19.47
CA PHE A 32 7.63 3.54 20.53
C PHE A 32 6.52 3.90 21.54
N SER A 33 5.31 3.38 21.33
CA SER A 33 4.20 3.60 22.26
C SER A 33 4.38 2.80 23.55
N LYS A 34 3.84 3.32 24.65
CA LYS A 34 3.70 2.61 25.95
C LYS A 34 2.52 1.63 25.96
N MET A 35 2.04 1.23 24.78
CA MET A 35 0.94 0.30 24.62
C MET A 35 1.36 -1.11 25.05
N ASP A 36 0.39 -1.93 25.47
CA ASP A 36 0.63 -3.33 25.77
C ASP A 36 1.11 -4.11 24.52
N GLU A 37 2.01 -5.07 24.69
CA GLU A 37 2.60 -5.83 23.57
C GLU A 37 1.55 -6.67 22.81
N GLY A 38 0.52 -7.18 23.48
CA GLY A 38 -0.57 -7.90 22.82
C GLY A 38 -1.45 -6.98 21.98
N GLU A 39 -1.70 -5.76 22.48
CA GLU A 39 -2.42 -4.73 21.73
C GLU A 39 -1.59 -4.24 20.53
N LYS A 40 -0.27 -4.07 20.69
CA LYS A 40 0.64 -3.77 19.58
C LYS A 40 0.58 -4.84 18.51
N GLN A 41 0.69 -6.12 18.88
CA GLN A 41 0.65 -7.23 17.93
C GLN A 41 -0.67 -7.22 17.14
N THR A 42 -1.80 -7.03 17.82
CA THR A 42 -3.11 -6.97 17.16
C THR A 42 -3.20 -5.83 16.15
N LYS A 43 -2.65 -4.66 16.49
CA LYS A 43 -2.61 -3.50 15.57
C LYS A 43 -1.62 -3.70 14.42
N TYR A 44 -0.46 -4.30 14.67
CA TYR A 44 0.48 -4.67 13.61
C TYR A 44 -0.14 -5.65 12.62
N ASP A 45 -0.85 -6.67 13.10
CA ASP A 45 -1.52 -7.64 12.25
C ASP A 45 -2.64 -6.99 11.42
N ALA A 46 -3.38 -6.04 11.99
CA ALA A 46 -4.38 -5.27 11.27
C ALA A 46 -3.76 -4.42 10.14
N LEU A 47 -2.69 -3.65 10.46
CA LEU A 47 -1.97 -2.85 9.47
C LEU A 47 -1.35 -3.71 8.37
N ARG A 48 -0.83 -4.89 8.71
CA ARG A 48 -0.30 -5.83 7.72
C ARG A 48 -1.37 -6.29 6.74
N LYS A 49 -2.56 -6.64 7.23
CA LYS A 49 -3.68 -7.04 6.35
C LYS A 49 -4.13 -5.89 5.45
N GLU A 50 -4.13 -4.66 5.96
CA GLU A 50 -4.46 -3.48 5.17
C GLU A 50 -3.41 -3.20 4.09
N PHE A 51 -2.13 -3.35 4.42
CA PHE A 51 -1.03 -3.29 3.46
C PHE A 51 -1.20 -4.31 2.33
N GLU A 52 -1.39 -5.60 2.68
CA GLU A 52 -1.56 -6.68 1.71
C GLU A 52 -2.77 -6.44 0.79
N LYS A 53 -3.89 -5.97 1.37
CA LYS A 53 -5.09 -5.60 0.60
C LYS A 53 -4.82 -4.44 -0.34
N THR A 54 -4.11 -3.41 0.11
CA THR A 54 -3.79 -2.24 -0.73
C THR A 54 -2.90 -2.66 -1.89
N MET A 55 -1.83 -3.41 -1.63
CA MET A 55 -0.94 -3.92 -2.68
C MET A 55 -1.70 -4.73 -3.74
N TYR A 56 -2.59 -5.63 -3.31
CA TYR A 56 -3.41 -6.41 -4.23
C TYR A 56 -4.30 -5.52 -5.11
N LEU A 57 -4.96 -4.51 -4.52
CA LEU A 57 -5.84 -3.62 -5.27
C LEU A 57 -5.07 -2.76 -6.29
N GLU A 58 -3.89 -2.25 -5.91
CA GLU A 58 -3.06 -1.44 -6.81
C GLU A 58 -2.45 -2.31 -7.92
N GLU A 59 -2.05 -3.56 -7.64
CA GLU A 59 -1.62 -4.53 -8.65
C GLU A 59 -2.73 -4.80 -9.68
N GLU A 60 -3.98 -4.99 -9.24
CA GLU A 60 -5.12 -5.19 -10.13
C GLU A 60 -5.41 -3.96 -11.01
N LYS A 61 -5.17 -2.74 -10.51
CA LYS A 61 -5.28 -1.52 -11.34
C LYS A 61 -4.21 -1.49 -12.43
N VAL A 62 -2.96 -1.78 -12.08
CA VAL A 62 -1.85 -1.84 -13.04
C VAL A 62 -2.12 -2.92 -14.09
N LYS A 63 -2.57 -4.12 -13.67
CA LYS A 63 -2.96 -5.19 -14.60
C LYS A 63 -4.03 -4.73 -15.59
N LYS A 64 -5.08 -4.05 -15.14
CA LYS A 64 -6.13 -3.55 -16.04
C LYS A 64 -5.60 -2.56 -17.08
N ILE A 65 -4.67 -1.69 -16.71
CA ILE A 65 -4.03 -0.76 -17.65
C ILE A 65 -3.18 -1.54 -18.67
N MET A 66 -2.48 -2.59 -18.22
CA MET A 66 -1.66 -3.45 -19.08
C MET A 66 -2.49 -4.37 -20.00
N GLU A 67 -3.61 -4.91 -19.51
CA GLU A 67 -4.53 -5.80 -20.25
C GLU A 67 -5.45 -5.04 -21.21
N GLY A 68 -5.73 -3.76 -20.94
CA GLY A 68 -6.48 -2.87 -21.84
C GLY A 68 -5.67 -2.41 -23.06
N PHE A 69 -4.40 -2.82 -23.18
CA PHE A 69 -3.51 -2.49 -24.28
C PHE A 69 -3.50 -3.63 -25.33
N PRO A 70 -3.80 -3.36 -26.62
CA PRO A 70 -3.52 -4.31 -27.70
C PRO A 70 -2.00 -4.47 -27.94
#